data_AF-T1C8T5-F1
#
_entry.id   AF-T1C8T5-F1
#
_cell.length_a   1.000
_cell.length_b   1.000
_cell.length_c   1.000
_cell.angle_alpha   90.00
_cell.angle_beta   90.00
_cell.angle_gamma   90.00
#
_symmetry.space_group_name_H-M   'P 1'
#
loop_
_entity.id
_entity.type
_entity.pdbx_description
1 polymer ?
#
loop_
_entity_poly.entity_id
_entity_poly.type
_entity_poly.pdbx_seq_one_letter_code
_entity_poly.pdbx_strand_id
1 'polypeptide(L)'
;TKCNIGVNEQTGHYQIEIRGLAEPKSPKATRICQEDLNEVIAAFVQDKPSLERGIFDKEELVPEELTQVRMGKIIKDKYPELDEEDQEAVRQHAIAALNITQQAKQYALSGDGDNAANTALIDGVRRFAMDVRDLDIDLIDRINPFGEAYAILAKTMSEDS
;
A
#
# COMPACT_ATOMS: atom_id res chain seq x y z
N THR A 1 4.36 -25.45 -2.68
CA THR A 1 3.69 -24.15 -2.49
C THR A 1 4.65 -23.24 -1.74
N LYS A 2 5.35 -22.37 -2.47
CA LYS A 2 6.24 -21.35 -1.88
C LYS A 2 5.39 -20.12 -1.61
N CYS A 3 5.36 -19.63 -0.38
CA CYS A 3 4.85 -18.28 -0.11
C CYS A 3 5.74 -17.29 -0.86
N ASN A 4 5.13 -16.25 -1.42
CA ASN A 4 5.86 -15.20 -2.13
C ASN A 4 6.63 -14.27 -1.15
N ILE A 5 6.99 -14.72 0.05
CA ILE A 5 7.57 -13.88 1.10
C ILE A 5 8.78 -14.58 1.69
N GLY A 6 9.95 -13.96 1.54
CA GLY A 6 11.22 -14.34 2.16
C GLY A 6 11.46 -13.52 3.42
N VAL A 7 11.86 -14.18 4.50
CA VAL A 7 12.16 -13.52 5.78
C VAL A 7 13.59 -13.84 6.16
N ASN A 8 14.40 -12.81 6.39
CA ASN A 8 15.67 -12.93 7.05
C ASN A 8 15.49 -12.58 8.54
N GLU A 9 15.29 -13.61 9.36
CA GLU A 9 15.06 -13.45 10.80
C GLU A 9 16.26 -12.83 11.55
N GLN A 10 17.47 -12.89 10.98
CA GLN A 10 18.67 -12.33 11.60
C GLN A 10 18.80 -10.83 11.37
N THR A 11 18.39 -10.33 10.20
CA THR A 11 18.46 -8.90 9.86
C THR A 11 17.13 -8.19 9.99
N GLY A 12 16.03 -8.92 10.16
CA GLY A 12 14.66 -8.37 10.12
C GLY A 12 14.23 -7.92 8.73
N HIS A 13 14.96 -8.32 7.66
CA HIS A 13 14.61 -7.97 6.29
C HIS A 13 13.51 -8.90 5.76
N TYR A 14 12.47 -8.30 5.20
CA TYR A 14 11.39 -8.99 4.51
C TYR A 14 11.51 -8.72 3.01
N GLN A 15 11.43 -9.78 2.22
CA GLN A 15 11.33 -9.72 0.78
C GLN A 15 9.95 -10.21 0.39
N ILE A 16 9.20 -9.41 -0.36
CA ILE A 16 7.86 -9.76 -0.83
C ILE A 16 7.92 -9.80 -2.36
N GLU A 17 7.62 -10.95 -2.93
CA GLU A 17 7.47 -11.15 -4.36
C GLU A 17 6.00 -10.93 -4.76
N ILE A 18 5.78 -10.07 -5.74
CA ILE A 18 4.44 -9.75 -6.25
C ILE A 18 4.42 -10.18 -7.70
N ARG A 19 3.52 -11.09 -8.05
CA ARG A 19 3.39 -11.51 -9.45
C ARG A 19 2.77 -10.37 -10.26
N GLY A 20 3.23 -10.21 -11.49
CA GLY A 20 2.69 -9.19 -12.41
C GLY A 20 3.14 -7.76 -12.14
N LEU A 21 3.99 -7.52 -11.13
CA LEU A 21 4.51 -6.18 -10.85
C LEU A 21 5.39 -5.69 -12.00
N ALA A 22 5.04 -4.55 -12.58
CA ALA A 22 5.79 -3.93 -13.67
C ALA A 22 7.19 -3.53 -13.19
N GLU A 23 8.22 -4.04 -13.87
CA GLU A 23 9.61 -3.75 -13.53
C GLU A 23 10.02 -2.38 -14.09
N PRO A 24 10.57 -1.48 -13.25
CA PRO A 24 11.06 -0.19 -13.73
C PRO A 24 12.22 -0.38 -14.70
N LYS A 25 12.15 0.23 -15.88
CA LYS A 25 13.13 0.06 -16.96
C LYS A 25 14.23 1.12 -16.91
N SER A 26 13.91 2.35 -16.52
CA SER A 26 14.94 3.39 -16.41
C SER A 26 15.67 3.35 -15.06
N PRO A 27 16.93 3.83 -15.03
CA PRO A 27 17.65 4.06 -13.78
C PRO A 27 16.89 5.00 -12.84
N LYS A 28 16.13 5.94 -13.41
CA LYS A 28 15.36 6.92 -12.64
C LYS A 28 14.15 6.29 -11.97
N ALA A 29 13.37 5.50 -12.71
CA ALA A 29 12.24 4.77 -12.13
C ALA A 29 12.70 3.76 -11.07
N THR A 30 13.82 3.07 -11.33
CA THR A 30 14.43 2.14 -10.34
C THR A 30 14.77 2.87 -9.05
N ARG A 31 15.43 4.04 -9.16
CA ARG A 31 15.76 4.86 -8.01
C ARG A 31 14.51 5.33 -7.26
N ILE A 32 13.49 5.77 -7.98
CA ILE A 32 12.23 6.21 -7.36
C ILE A 32 11.58 5.06 -6.58
N CYS A 33 11.52 3.85 -7.15
CA CYS A 33 10.96 2.68 -6.47
C CYS A 33 11.75 2.29 -5.20
N GLN A 34 13.05 2.55 -5.16
CA GLN A 34 13.93 2.14 -4.05
C GLN A 34 14.09 3.21 -2.97
N GLU A 35 14.20 4.48 -3.36
CA GLU A 35 14.60 5.57 -2.48
C GLU A 35 13.47 6.57 -2.24
N ASP A 36 12.69 6.90 -3.29
CA ASP A 36 11.76 8.03 -3.27
C ASP A 36 10.28 7.60 -3.20
N LEU A 37 10.00 6.30 -3.06
CA LEU A 37 8.65 5.74 -3.08
C LEU A 37 7.78 6.31 -1.95
N ASN A 38 8.40 6.57 -0.80
CA ASN A 38 7.74 7.20 0.35
C ASN A 38 7.23 8.61 0.03
N GLU A 39 7.90 9.36 -0.87
CA GLU A 39 7.43 10.69 -1.26
C GLU A 39 6.17 10.62 -2.13
N VAL A 40 6.07 9.59 -2.99
CA VAL A 40 4.87 9.33 -3.81
C VAL A 40 3.70 8.94 -2.92
N ILE A 41 3.94 8.02 -1.98
CA ILE A 41 2.93 7.58 -1.01
C ILE A 41 2.48 8.77 -0.13
N ALA A 42 3.41 9.58 0.36
CA ALA A 42 3.08 10.75 1.16
C ALA A 42 2.23 11.76 0.38
N ALA A 43 2.59 12.06 -0.88
CA ALA A 43 1.80 12.94 -1.74
C ALA A 43 0.38 12.38 -1.96
N PHE A 44 0.25 11.06 -2.14
CA PHE A 44 -1.04 10.40 -2.30
C PHE A 44 -1.91 10.45 -1.04
N VAL A 45 -1.33 10.21 0.14
CA VAL A 45 -2.07 10.28 1.41
C VAL A 45 -2.46 11.73 1.76
N GLN A 46 -1.67 12.72 1.34
CA GLN A 46 -1.95 14.14 1.56
C GLN A 46 -2.91 14.75 0.54
N ASP A 47 -3.20 14.05 -0.56
CA ASP A 47 -4.08 14.52 -1.62
C ASP A 47 -5.53 14.56 -1.13
N LYS A 48 -5.96 15.74 -0.65
CA LYS A 48 -7.28 15.96 -0.04
C LYS A 48 -8.46 15.40 -0.83
N PRO A 49 -8.53 15.52 -2.18
CA PRO A 49 -9.65 14.93 -2.91
C PRO A 49 -9.56 13.40 -3.03
N SER A 50 -8.36 12.79 -2.96
CA SER A 50 -8.23 11.32 -2.81
C SER A 50 -8.70 10.87 -1.42
N LEU A 51 -8.40 11.66 -0.39
CA LEU A 51 -8.83 11.42 0.99
C LEU A 51 -10.35 11.56 1.15
N GLU A 52 -10.93 12.66 0.68
CA GLU A 52 -12.37 12.93 0.72
C GLU A 52 -13.14 11.85 -0.03
N ARG A 53 -12.73 11.53 -1.27
CA ARG A 53 -13.36 10.44 -2.01
C ARG A 53 -13.20 9.11 -1.28
N GLY A 54 -11.97 8.68 -0.98
CA GLY A 54 -11.70 7.39 -0.36
C GLY A 54 -12.41 7.14 0.99
N ILE A 55 -12.84 8.20 1.68
CA ILE A 55 -13.57 8.14 2.95
C ILE A 55 -15.11 8.18 2.74
N PHE A 56 -15.62 8.97 1.79
CA PHE A 56 -17.06 9.30 1.72
C PHE A 56 -17.88 8.51 0.68
N ASP A 57 -17.30 8.02 -0.41
CA ASP A 57 -18.06 7.37 -1.50
C ASP A 57 -17.88 5.84 -1.54
N LYS A 58 -18.28 5.12 -0.50
CA LYS A 58 -18.15 3.64 -0.44
C LYS A 58 -19.01 2.86 -1.44
N GLU A 59 -20.09 3.44 -1.95
CA GLU A 59 -21.03 2.75 -2.85
C GLU A 59 -20.73 2.98 -4.35
N GLU A 60 -19.98 4.04 -4.70
CA GLU A 60 -19.64 4.37 -6.09
C GLU A 60 -18.14 4.50 -6.39
N LEU A 61 -17.24 4.55 -5.39
CA LEU A 61 -15.81 4.56 -5.68
C LEU A 61 -15.28 3.19 -6.05
N VAL A 62 -14.79 3.14 -7.27
CA VAL A 62 -14.00 2.07 -7.82
C VAL A 62 -12.57 2.26 -7.29
N PRO A 63 -11.99 1.34 -6.48
CA PRO A 63 -10.61 1.41 -6.00
C PRO A 63 -9.61 1.81 -7.10
N GLU A 64 -9.84 1.35 -8.31
CA GLU A 64 -9.08 1.62 -9.52
C GLU A 64 -9.08 3.13 -9.89
N GLU A 65 -10.10 3.92 -9.55
CA GLU A 65 -10.07 5.37 -9.74
C GLU A 65 -9.03 6.04 -8.83
N LEU A 66 -8.92 5.61 -7.57
CA LEU A 66 -7.92 6.13 -6.65
C LEU A 66 -6.52 5.63 -7.01
N THR A 67 -6.38 4.32 -7.24
CA THR A 67 -5.08 3.68 -7.45
C THR A 67 -4.52 3.89 -8.85
N GLN A 68 -5.35 3.99 -9.89
CA GLN A 68 -4.89 4.19 -11.28
C GLN A 68 -4.92 5.66 -11.67
N VAL A 69 -6.05 6.34 -11.47
CA VAL A 69 -6.21 7.72 -11.96
C VAL A 69 -5.51 8.72 -11.05
N ARG A 70 -5.77 8.70 -9.74
CA ARG A 70 -5.20 9.70 -8.82
C ARG A 70 -3.71 9.49 -8.60
N MET A 71 -3.29 8.26 -8.28
CA MET A 71 -1.87 7.96 -8.11
C MET A 71 -1.08 8.21 -9.40
N GLY A 72 -1.62 7.80 -10.56
CA GLY A 72 -0.99 8.05 -11.86
C GLY A 72 -0.80 9.55 -12.13
N LYS A 73 -1.80 10.37 -11.79
CA LYS A 73 -1.68 11.83 -11.89
C LYS A 73 -0.56 12.38 -11.00
N ILE A 74 -0.47 11.95 -9.74
CA ILE A 74 0.57 12.40 -8.80
C ILE A 74 1.96 12.06 -9.33
N ILE A 75 2.14 10.84 -9.84
CA ILE A 75 3.40 10.38 -10.42
C ILE A 75 3.77 11.22 -11.63
N LYS A 76 2.81 11.48 -12.54
CA LYS A 76 3.02 12.32 -13.72
C LYS A 76 3.37 13.77 -13.37
N ASP A 77 2.73 14.33 -12.34
CA ASP A 77 3.00 15.70 -11.89
C ASP A 77 4.40 15.80 -11.22
N LYS A 78 4.84 14.75 -10.51
CA LYS A 78 6.10 14.72 -9.77
C LYS A 78 7.30 14.33 -10.64
N TYR A 79 7.08 13.44 -11.60
CA TYR A 79 8.10 12.87 -12.49
C TYR A 79 7.64 12.93 -13.96
N PRO A 80 7.41 14.13 -14.53
CA PRO A 80 6.90 14.29 -15.90
C PRO A 80 7.83 13.74 -16.99
N GLU A 81 9.10 13.51 -16.65
CA GLU A 81 10.12 12.95 -17.53
C GLU A 81 10.11 11.41 -17.64
N LEU A 82 9.36 10.70 -16.80
CA LEU A 82 9.21 9.26 -16.95
C LEU A 82 8.29 8.94 -18.12
N ASP A 83 8.58 7.85 -18.84
CA ASP A 83 7.65 7.31 -19.83
C ASP A 83 6.46 6.59 -19.15
N GLU A 84 5.46 6.21 -19.92
CA GLU A 84 4.23 5.60 -19.39
C GLU A 84 4.49 4.25 -18.70
N GLU A 85 5.46 3.47 -19.17
CA GLU A 85 5.78 2.17 -18.59
C GLU A 85 6.45 2.31 -17.21
N ASP A 86 7.39 3.25 -17.09
CA ASP A 86 8.05 3.57 -15.84
C ASP A 86 7.11 4.25 -14.84
N GLN A 87 6.20 5.11 -15.31
CA GLN A 87 5.15 5.68 -14.46
C GLN A 87 4.26 4.58 -13.86
N GLU A 88 3.87 3.60 -14.68
CA GLU A 88 3.07 2.47 -14.22
C GLU A 88 3.86 1.57 -13.24
N ALA A 89 5.14 1.33 -13.50
CA ALA A 89 5.99 0.60 -12.56
C ALA A 89 6.03 1.29 -11.18
N VAL A 90 6.28 2.61 -11.15
CA VAL A 90 6.28 3.39 -9.90
C VAL A 90 4.91 3.35 -9.20
N ARG A 91 3.82 3.44 -9.97
CA ARG A 91 2.45 3.38 -9.45
C ARG A 91 2.18 2.06 -8.74
N GLN A 92 2.44 0.94 -9.41
CA GLN A 92 2.21 -0.39 -8.87
C GLN A 92 3.05 -0.64 -7.61
N HIS A 93 4.31 -0.19 -7.60
CA HIS A 93 5.18 -0.30 -6.42
C HIS A 93 4.65 0.53 -5.25
N ALA A 94 4.18 1.76 -5.49
CA ALA A 94 3.68 2.64 -4.44
C ALA A 94 2.40 2.07 -3.80
N ILE A 95 1.47 1.60 -4.64
CA ILE A 95 0.21 1.00 -4.21
C ILE A 95 0.45 -0.33 -3.49
N ALA A 96 1.36 -1.18 -3.98
CA ALA A 96 1.77 -2.40 -3.30
C ALA A 96 2.35 -2.13 -1.91
N ALA A 97 3.33 -1.22 -1.82
CA ALA A 97 3.95 -0.87 -0.55
C ALA A 97 2.93 -0.30 0.45
N LEU A 98 2.03 0.57 -0.01
CA LEU A 98 0.97 1.14 0.81
C LEU A 98 0.01 0.05 1.32
N ASN A 99 -0.51 -0.80 0.45
CA ASN A 99 -1.49 -1.84 0.83
C ASN A 99 -0.90 -2.93 1.73
N ILE A 100 0.36 -3.31 1.51
CA ILE A 100 1.07 -4.25 2.41
C ILE A 100 1.23 -3.62 3.79
N THR A 101 1.67 -2.36 3.86
CA THR A 101 1.88 -1.65 5.13
C THR A 101 0.57 -1.50 5.91
N GLN A 102 -0.52 -1.14 5.22
CA GLN A 102 -1.84 -0.99 5.82
C GLN A 102 -2.37 -2.32 6.37
N GLN A 103 -2.26 -3.41 5.61
CA GLN A 103 -2.72 -4.72 6.09
C GLN A 103 -1.84 -5.24 7.23
N ALA A 104 -0.52 -5.09 7.14
CA ALA A 104 0.37 -5.45 8.23
C ALA A 104 -0.01 -4.75 9.53
N LYS A 105 -0.35 -3.46 9.48
CA LYS A 105 -0.84 -2.71 10.63
C LYS A 105 -2.18 -3.26 11.16
N GLN A 106 -3.13 -3.62 10.29
CA GLN A 106 -4.39 -4.24 10.73
C GLN A 106 -4.15 -5.55 11.49
N TYR A 107 -3.32 -6.46 10.96
CA TYR A 107 -3.00 -7.72 11.62
C TYR A 107 -2.21 -7.52 12.92
N ALA A 108 -1.38 -6.47 12.98
CA ALA A 108 -0.67 -6.05 14.19
C ALA A 108 -1.64 -5.60 15.29
N LEU A 109 -2.65 -4.80 14.93
CA LEU A 109 -3.66 -4.27 15.86
C LEU A 109 -4.72 -5.31 16.25
N SER A 110 -4.86 -6.39 15.48
CA SER A 110 -5.78 -7.50 15.75
C SER A 110 -5.23 -8.53 16.75
N GLY A 111 -3.97 -8.38 17.19
CA GLY A 111 -3.32 -9.26 18.15
C GLY A 111 -3.60 -8.86 19.60
N ASP A 112 -4.37 -9.68 20.32
CA ASP A 112 -4.58 -9.58 21.77
C ASP A 112 -3.29 -10.02 22.49
N GLY A 113 -2.47 -9.09 23.03
CA GLY A 113 -1.26 -9.46 23.78
C GLY A 113 -0.25 -8.35 24.07
N ASP A 114 -0.19 -7.95 25.34
CA ASP A 114 0.66 -6.93 25.98
C ASP A 114 2.20 -7.04 25.81
N ASN A 115 2.73 -7.94 24.97
CA ASN A 115 4.19 -8.11 24.78
C ASN A 115 4.69 -7.90 23.34
N ALA A 116 3.84 -7.50 22.40
CA ALA A 116 4.18 -7.45 20.97
C ALA A 116 4.52 -6.06 20.41
N ALA A 117 4.56 -4.99 21.21
CA ALA A 117 4.68 -3.62 20.69
C ALA A 117 5.89 -3.37 19.76
N ASN A 118 7.01 -4.08 19.96
CA ASN A 118 8.22 -3.90 19.17
C ASN A 118 8.28 -4.75 17.88
N THR A 119 7.44 -5.79 17.73
CA THR A 119 7.39 -6.65 16.53
C THR A 119 6.02 -6.73 15.89
N ALA A 120 5.00 -6.03 16.43
CA ALA A 120 3.61 -6.16 15.99
C ALA A 120 3.45 -5.93 14.48
N LEU A 121 4.11 -4.90 13.92
CA LEU A 121 4.09 -4.63 12.48
C LEU A 121 4.70 -5.79 11.67
N ILE A 122 5.81 -6.33 12.18
CA ILE A 122 6.54 -7.44 11.57
C ILE A 122 5.69 -8.72 11.58
N ASP A 123 5.08 -9.02 12.72
CA ASP A 123 4.16 -10.15 12.89
C ASP A 123 2.88 -9.98 12.06
N GLY A 124 2.45 -8.73 11.85
CA GLY A 124 1.35 -8.37 10.97
C GLY A 124 1.65 -8.67 9.50
N VAL A 125 2.83 -8.28 9.00
CA VAL A 125 3.30 -8.66 7.64
C VAL A 125 3.30 -10.18 7.50
N ARG A 126 3.80 -10.90 8.52
CA ARG A 126 3.85 -12.37 8.51
C ARG A 126 2.47 -13.02 8.47
N ARG A 127 1.50 -12.51 9.23
CA ARG A 127 0.12 -13.04 9.20
C ARG A 127 -0.57 -12.75 7.88
N PHE A 128 -0.46 -11.52 7.37
CA PHE A 128 -0.95 -11.17 6.05
C PHE A 128 -0.37 -12.10 4.96
N ALA A 129 0.93 -12.37 5.01
CA ALA A 129 1.63 -13.29 4.13
C ALA A 129 1.12 -14.74 4.17
N MET A 130 0.66 -15.19 5.35
CA MET A 130 0.15 -16.55 5.55
C MET A 130 -1.30 -16.68 5.08
N ASP A 131 -2.09 -15.63 5.29
CA ASP A 131 -3.51 -15.59 4.91
C ASP A 131 -3.68 -15.34 3.40
N VAL A 132 -2.76 -14.59 2.78
CA VAL A 132 -2.74 -14.36 1.33
C VAL A 132 -1.70 -15.23 0.65
N ARG A 133 -2.14 -16.39 0.16
CA ARG A 133 -1.27 -17.40 -0.46
C ARG A 133 -0.66 -16.99 -1.80
N ASP A 134 -1.30 -16.09 -2.54
CA ASP A 134 -0.82 -15.55 -3.81
C ASP A 134 -1.03 -14.03 -3.85
N LEU A 135 0.07 -13.27 -3.78
CA LEU A 135 0.04 -11.81 -3.94
C LEU A 135 0.20 -11.46 -5.42
N ASP A 136 -0.81 -10.79 -5.98
CA ASP A 136 -0.89 -10.36 -7.39
C ASP A 136 -1.29 -8.88 -7.43
N ILE A 137 -0.84 -8.14 -8.45
CA ILE A 137 -1.17 -6.73 -8.65
C ILE A 137 -2.68 -6.50 -8.74
N ASP A 138 -3.43 -7.42 -9.35
CA ASP A 138 -4.89 -7.33 -9.45
C ASP A 138 -5.57 -7.38 -8.08
N LEU A 139 -5.02 -8.15 -7.14
CA LEU A 139 -5.52 -8.20 -5.76
C LEU A 139 -5.18 -6.91 -5.02
N ILE A 140 -3.98 -6.37 -5.25
CA ILE A 140 -3.51 -5.14 -4.62
C ILE A 140 -4.36 -3.95 -5.10
N ASP A 141 -4.62 -3.81 -6.39
CA ASP A 141 -5.37 -2.66 -6.93
C ASP A 141 -6.84 -2.62 -6.43
N ARG A 142 -7.39 -3.74 -5.97
CA ARG A 142 -8.73 -3.84 -5.37
C ARG A 142 -8.80 -3.51 -3.88
N ILE A 143 -7.66 -3.40 -3.20
CA ILE A 143 -7.61 -3.05 -1.78
C ILE A 143 -7.68 -1.53 -1.65
N ASN A 144 -8.70 -1.03 -0.94
CA ASN A 144 -8.84 0.40 -0.68
C ASN A 144 -7.73 0.88 0.29
N PRO A 145 -6.82 1.77 -0.15
CA PRO A 145 -5.70 2.22 0.67
C PRO A 145 -6.12 3.09 1.88
N PHE A 146 -7.33 3.65 1.86
CA PHE A 146 -7.88 4.57 2.88
C PHE A 146 -8.90 3.93 3.83
N GLY A 147 -9.13 2.62 3.74
CA GLY A 147 -10.15 1.94 4.55
C GLY A 147 -10.01 2.17 6.07
N GLU A 148 -8.79 2.29 6.59
CA GLU A 148 -8.55 2.62 8.01
C GLU A 148 -8.87 4.06 8.39
N ALA A 149 -8.59 5.04 7.52
CA ALA A 149 -8.87 6.45 7.83
C ALA A 149 -10.37 6.67 8.08
N TYR A 150 -11.22 5.96 7.33
CA TYR A 150 -12.65 5.89 7.61
C TYR A 150 -12.95 5.19 8.94
N ALA A 151 -12.36 4.04 9.25
CA ALA A 151 -12.66 3.32 10.50
C ALA A 151 -12.39 4.17 11.74
N ILE A 152 -11.35 5.01 11.69
CA ILE A 152 -11.03 5.98 12.74
C ILE A 152 -12.09 7.08 12.78
N LEU A 153 -12.44 7.69 11.65
CA LEU A 153 -13.47 8.75 11.58
C LEU A 153 -14.86 8.26 11.99
N ALA A 154 -15.27 7.08 11.53
CA ALA A 154 -16.54 6.46 11.87
C ALA A 154 -16.65 6.15 13.37
N LYS A 155 -15.53 5.77 13.99
CA LYS A 155 -15.47 5.54 15.45
C LYS A 155 -15.60 6.86 16.21
N THR A 156 -14.92 7.92 15.79
CA THR A 156 -15.07 9.26 16.40
C THR A 156 -16.48 9.84 16.24
N MET A 157 -17.17 9.59 15.12
CA MET A 157 -18.56 10.03 14.92
C MET A 157 -19.58 9.22 15.75
N SER A 158 -19.23 7.99 16.13
CA SER A 158 -20.09 7.14 16.99
C SER A 158 -19.91 7.43 18.48
N GLU A 159 -18.76 8.00 18.87
CA GLU A 159 -18.47 8.40 20.27
C GLU A 159 -19.16 9.72 20.66
N ASP A 160 -19.66 10.50 19.69
CA ASP A 160 -20.46 11.71 19.89
C ASP A 160 -22.00 11.45 19.97
N SER A 161 -22.42 10.19 20.18
CA SER A 161 -23.84 9.80 20.35
C SER A 161 -24.17 9.30 21.76
#